data_AF-A0A7K1L6K1-F1
#
_entry.id   AF-A0A7K1L6K1-F1
#
_cell.length_a   1.000
_cell.length_b   1.000
_cell.length_c   1.000
_cell.angle_alpha   90.00
_cell.angle_beta   90.00
_cell.angle_gamma   90.00
#
_symmetry.space_group_name_H-M   'P 1'
#
loop_
_entity.id
_entity.type
_entity.pdbx_description
1 polymer ?
#
loop_
_entity_poly.entity_id
_entity_poly.type
_entity_poly.pdbx_seq_one_letter_code
_entity_poly.pdbx_strand_id
1 'polypeptide(L)'
;MTDDLATARGSTDRGSTDRGSAERGSAARGSAERGLTDDEARRVDAYWRAANYLSAGQIYLLGNPLLREPLRPEHIKPRLLGHWGTSPGLNFCYVHLNRTIRAR
;
A
#
# COMPACT_ATOMS: atom_id res chain seq x y z
N MET A 1 62.65 14.46 -49.44
CA MET A 1 61.95 13.33 -50.07
C MET A 1 61.65 12.37 -48.94
N THR A 2 60.52 12.41 -48.25
CA THR A 2 59.13 12.79 -48.58
C THR A 2 58.52 13.42 -47.32
N ASP A 3 57.98 14.63 -47.42
CA ASP A 3 56.53 14.91 -47.41
C ASP A 3 55.78 14.31 -46.22
N ASP A 4 55.35 15.16 -45.30
CA ASP A 4 54.02 15.01 -44.72
C ASP A 4 53.39 16.39 -44.47
N LEU A 5 52.47 16.71 -45.37
CA LEU A 5 51.45 17.73 -45.19
C LEU A 5 50.50 17.26 -44.09
N ALA A 6 50.00 18.19 -43.27
CA ALA A 6 48.57 18.52 -43.25
C ALA A 6 48.07 19.04 -41.89
N THR A 7 47.32 20.12 -42.03
CA THR A 7 46.07 20.40 -41.31
C THR A 7 46.15 21.12 -39.96
N ALA A 8 45.87 22.42 -40.09
CA ALA A 8 45.34 23.32 -39.08
C ALA A 8 44.29 22.64 -38.18
N ARG A 9 44.55 22.64 -36.87
CA ARG A 9 43.52 22.37 -35.87
C ARG A 9 42.79 23.66 -35.56
N GLY A 10 41.53 23.71 -35.98
CA GLY A 10 40.58 24.76 -35.62
C GLY A 10 40.40 24.83 -34.11
N SER A 11 40.50 26.06 -33.60
CA SER A 11 39.96 26.47 -32.32
C SER A 11 38.44 26.36 -32.37
N THR A 12 37.85 25.55 -31.49
CA THR A 12 36.42 25.62 -31.20
C THR A 12 36.29 25.76 -29.69
N ASP A 13 36.08 27.02 -29.30
CA ASP A 13 35.66 27.44 -27.98
C ASP A 13 34.16 27.13 -27.78
N ARG A 14 33.80 26.90 -26.52
CA ARG A 14 32.45 26.93 -25.92
C ARG A 14 31.49 25.77 -26.19
N GLY A 15 31.48 24.88 -25.20
CA GLY A 15 30.36 24.01 -24.87
C GLY A 15 30.46 23.55 -23.42
N SER A 16 30.42 24.50 -22.47
CA SER A 16 30.22 24.20 -21.05
C SER A 16 28.82 23.62 -20.90
N THR A 17 28.68 22.30 -21.05
CA THR A 17 27.52 21.56 -20.55
C THR A 17 27.54 21.66 -19.03
N ASP A 18 26.81 22.67 -18.56
CA ASP A 18 26.33 22.80 -17.20
C ASP A 18 25.81 21.44 -16.73
N ARG A 19 26.39 20.98 -15.62
CA ARG A 19 25.96 19.78 -14.92
C ARG A 19 24.54 20.06 -14.45
N GLY A 20 23.57 19.62 -15.24
CA GLY A 20 22.21 19.34 -14.83
C GLY A 20 22.24 18.31 -13.71
N SER A 21 22.57 18.79 -12.52
CA SER A 21 22.36 18.13 -11.25
C SER A 21 20.85 18.00 -11.20
N ALA A 22 20.36 16.86 -11.68
CA ALA A 22 19.00 16.45 -11.44
C ALA A 22 18.88 16.42 -9.92
N GLU A 23 18.37 17.51 -9.36
CA GLU A 23 17.64 17.50 -8.11
C GLU A 23 16.50 16.51 -8.33
N ARG A 24 16.83 15.23 -8.14
CA ARG A 24 15.89 14.27 -7.60
C ARG A 24 15.42 14.93 -6.32
N GLY A 25 14.32 15.66 -6.46
CA GLY A 25 13.57 16.17 -5.33
C GLY A 25 13.53 15.04 -4.34
N SER A 26 14.17 15.26 -3.21
CA SER A 26 13.96 14.48 -2.00
C SER A 26 12.53 14.76 -1.60
N ALA A 27 11.59 14.21 -2.39
CA ALA A 27 10.19 14.17 -2.10
C ALA A 27 10.09 13.31 -0.86
N ALA A 28 10.14 14.02 0.27
CA ALA A 28 9.80 13.55 1.58
C ALA A 28 10.10 12.07 1.80
N ARG A 29 11.26 11.77 2.41
CA ARG A 29 11.32 10.67 3.41
C ARG A 29 10.43 10.99 4.64
N GLY A 30 9.34 11.72 4.44
CA GLY A 30 8.42 12.19 5.46
C GLY A 30 7.37 11.13 5.68
N SER A 31 7.48 10.44 6.82
CA SER A 31 6.47 9.64 7.54
C SER A 31 6.98 8.27 8.01
N ALA A 32 8.20 7.85 7.65
CA ALA A 32 8.70 6.52 8.03
C ALA A 32 9.11 6.38 9.50
N GLU A 33 9.33 7.49 10.23
CA GLU A 33 9.87 7.44 11.61
C GLU A 33 8.85 7.71 12.72
N ARG A 34 7.58 7.98 12.40
CA ARG A 34 6.54 8.04 13.42
C ARG A 34 5.92 6.66 13.56
N GLY A 35 6.34 5.92 14.59
CA GLY A 35 5.68 4.68 14.99
C GLY A 35 4.17 4.88 15.15
N LEU A 36 3.40 3.80 15.05
CA LEU A 36 1.96 3.82 15.26
C LEU A 36 1.65 4.44 16.63
N THR A 37 0.87 5.52 16.65
CA THR A 37 0.26 5.98 17.88
C THR A 37 -0.74 4.95 18.37
N ASP A 38 -1.01 4.93 19.69
CA ASP A 38 -1.99 4.01 20.27
C ASP A 38 -3.39 4.17 19.65
N ASP A 39 -3.78 5.41 19.31
CA ASP A 39 -5.05 5.69 18.63
C ASP A 39 -5.10 5.13 17.22
N GLU A 40 -4.01 5.24 16.44
CA GLU A 40 -3.94 4.63 15.12
C GLU A 40 -3.98 3.11 15.21
N ALA A 41 -3.24 2.51 16.17
CA ALA A 41 -3.26 1.08 16.40
C ALA A 41 -4.67 0.58 16.74
N ARG A 42 -5.39 1.28 17.62
CA ARG A 42 -6.80 0.98 17.95
C ARG A 42 -7.71 1.05 16.72
N ARG A 43 -7.54 2.06 15.86
CA ARG A 43 -8.37 2.21 14.64
C ARG A 43 -8.08 1.11 13.61
N VAL A 44 -6.80 0.74 13.45
CA VAL A 44 -6.38 -0.37 12.58
C VAL A 44 -6.96 -1.70 13.09
N ASP A 45 -6.85 -1.98 14.39
CA ASP A 45 -7.42 -3.18 15.00
C ASP A 45 -8.95 -3.22 14.85
N ALA A 46 -9.63 -2.11 15.14
CA ALA A 46 -11.08 -2.02 14.99
C ALA A 46 -11.54 -2.26 13.55
N TYR A 47 -10.81 -1.72 12.56
CA TYR A 47 -11.09 -1.99 11.15
C TYR A 47 -10.84 -3.47 10.82
N TRP A 48 -9.71 -4.03 11.23
CA TRP A 48 -9.41 -5.44 10.98
C TRP A 48 -10.48 -6.37 11.56
N ARG A 49 -10.90 -6.13 12.81
CA ARG A 49 -11.99 -6.87 13.47
C ARG A 49 -13.33 -6.70 12.75
N ALA A 50 -13.66 -5.48 12.31
CA ALA A 50 -14.89 -5.23 11.55
C ALA A 50 -14.88 -5.99 10.21
N ALA A 51 -13.76 -5.98 9.50
CA ALA A 51 -13.61 -6.74 8.25
C ALA A 51 -13.75 -8.24 8.49
N ASN A 52 -13.10 -8.78 9.53
CA ASN A 52 -13.22 -10.20 9.89
C ASN A 52 -14.64 -10.60 10.29
N TYR A 53 -15.33 -9.74 11.04
CA TYR A 53 -16.72 -9.95 11.44
C TYR A 53 -17.64 -10.03 10.21
N LEU A 54 -17.48 -9.10 9.26
CA LEU A 54 -18.25 -9.10 8.02
C LEU A 54 -17.91 -10.31 7.14
N SER A 55 -16.63 -10.70 7.02
CA SER A 55 -16.24 -11.91 6.29
C SER A 55 -16.87 -13.17 6.87
N ALA A 56 -16.85 -13.33 8.21
CA ALA A 56 -17.53 -14.42 8.87
C ALA A 56 -19.05 -14.36 8.63
N GLY A 57 -19.67 -13.18 8.78
CA GLY A 57 -21.08 -12.98 8.49
C GLY A 57 -21.45 -13.38 7.05
N GLN A 58 -20.65 -13.00 6.07
CA GLN A 58 -20.85 -13.38 4.67
C GLN A 58 -20.75 -14.89 4.43
N ILE A 59 -19.88 -15.60 5.15
CA ILE A 59 -19.73 -17.06 5.02
C ILE A 59 -20.90 -17.79 5.68
N TYR A 60 -21.27 -17.40 6.90
CA TYR A 60 -22.12 -18.20 7.77
C TYR A 60 -23.57 -17.71 7.89
N LEU A 61 -23.83 -16.40 7.81
CA LEU A 61 -25.13 -15.82 8.16
C LEU A 61 -26.02 -15.59 6.93
N LEU A 62 -27.27 -16.02 7.04
CA LEU A 62 -28.38 -15.68 6.14
C LEU A 62 -29.16 -14.46 6.66
N GLY A 63 -29.20 -14.26 7.98
CA GLY A 63 -29.92 -13.19 8.65
C GLY A 63 -29.27 -12.77 9.97
N ASN A 64 -29.85 -11.76 10.63
CA ASN A 64 -29.35 -11.20 11.89
C ASN A 64 -27.82 -10.88 11.88
N PRO A 65 -27.30 -10.15 10.87
CA PRO A 65 -25.86 -9.99 10.68
C PRO A 65 -25.17 -9.17 11.78
N LEU A 66 -25.92 -8.41 12.57
CA LEU A 66 -25.40 -7.60 13.68
C LEU A 66 -25.80 -8.17 15.05
N LEU A 67 -26.35 -9.39 15.10
CA LEU A 67 -26.77 -10.06 16.34
C LEU A 67 -27.64 -9.17 17.25
N ARG A 68 -28.61 -8.46 16.66
CA ARG A 68 -29.55 -7.58 17.40
C ARG A 68 -30.51 -8.37 18.27
N GLU A 69 -30.68 -9.65 17.97
CA GLU A 69 -31.36 -10.66 18.76
C GLU A 69 -30.44 -11.88 18.95
N PRO A 70 -30.68 -12.76 19.93
CA PRO A 70 -29.87 -13.97 20.13
C PRO A 70 -29.72 -14.78 18.83
N LEU A 71 -28.53 -15.32 18.59
CA LEU A 71 -28.27 -16.13 17.40
C LEU A 71 -29.09 -17.43 17.46
N ARG A 72 -29.78 -17.74 16.36
CA ARG A 72 -30.59 -18.95 16.22
C ARG A 72 -30.19 -19.72 14.96
N PRO A 73 -30.45 -21.04 14.87
CA PRO A 73 -30.11 -21.85 13.71
C PRO A 73 -30.66 -21.30 12.38
N GLU A 74 -31.84 -20.67 12.40
CA GLU A 74 -32.48 -20.11 11.20
C GLU A 74 -31.71 -18.91 10.62
N HIS A 75 -30.82 -18.29 11.39
CA HIS A 75 -29.93 -17.22 10.92
C HIS A 75 -28.71 -17.75 10.17
N ILE A 76 -28.41 -19.05 10.24
CA ILE A 76 -27.27 -19.67 9.57
C ILE A 76 -27.69 -20.14 8.17
N LYS A 77 -26.81 -19.98 7.18
CA LYS A 77 -27.05 -20.49 5.83
C LYS A 77 -27.16 -22.02 5.85
N PRO A 78 -28.15 -22.62 5.15
CA PRO A 78 -28.29 -24.07 5.07
C PRO A 78 -27.15 -24.75 4.30
N ARG A 79 -26.45 -24.00 3.44
CA ARG A 79 -25.24 -24.45 2.75
C ARG A 79 -24.13 -23.42 2.92
N LEU A 80 -23.03 -23.84 3.54
CA LEU A 80 -21.86 -23.00 3.77
C LEU A 80 -20.95 -23.05 2.54
N LEU A 81 -20.72 -21.89 1.92
CA LEU A 81 -19.80 -21.72 0.81
C LEU A 81 -18.91 -20.52 1.09
N GLY A 82 -17.59 -20.74 1.07
CA GLY A 82 -16.59 -19.73 1.35
C GLY A 82 -15.34 -20.33 1.99
N HIS A 83 -14.25 -19.58 1.99
CA HIS A 83 -12.98 -19.99 2.59
C HIS A 83 -12.63 -19.03 3.72
N TRP A 84 -12.72 -19.49 4.96
CA TRP A 84 -12.33 -18.68 6.11
C TRP A 84 -10.81 -18.54 6.25
N GLY A 85 -10.06 -19.61 6.01
CA GLY A 85 -8.65 -19.71 6.43
C GLY A 85 -7.74 -18.57 5.98
N THR A 86 -7.96 -18.01 4.78
CA THR A 86 -7.16 -16.90 4.25
C THR A 86 -7.72 -15.52 4.59
N SER A 87 -9.01 -15.39 4.92
CA SER A 87 -9.67 -14.08 5.07
C SER A 87 -9.05 -13.21 6.17
N PRO A 88 -8.76 -13.70 7.40
CA PRO A 88 -8.17 -12.86 8.44
C PRO A 88 -6.79 -12.29 8.06
N GLY A 89 -5.95 -13.09 7.40
CA GLY A 89 -4.63 -12.66 6.93
C GLY A 89 -4.73 -11.63 5.81
N LEU A 90 -5.63 -11.84 4.85
CA LEU A 90 -5.88 -10.85 3.79
C LEU A 90 -6.44 -9.54 4.34
N ASN A 91 -7.42 -9.61 5.26
CA ASN A 91 -7.99 -8.43 5.91
C ASN A 91 -6.93 -7.66 6.71
N PHE A 92 -6.01 -8.37 7.39
CA PHE A 92 -4.90 -7.74 8.11
C PHE A 92 -4.03 -6.93 7.14
N CYS A 93 -3.51 -7.58 6.09
CA CYS A 93 -2.71 -6.90 5.06
C CYS A 93 -3.45 -5.71 4.45
N TYR A 94 -4.74 -5.89 4.13
CA TYR A 94 -5.57 -4.87 3.50
C TYR A 94 -5.70 -3.60 4.36
N VAL A 95 -5.97 -3.75 5.65
CA VAL A 95 -6.09 -2.59 6.56
C VAL A 95 -4.76 -1.85 6.70
N HIS A 96 -3.65 -2.56 6.80
CA HIS A 96 -2.32 -1.94 6.88
C HIS A 96 -1.91 -1.22 5.59
N LEU A 97 -2.26 -1.78 4.42
CA LEU A 97 -2.08 -1.12 3.14
C LEU A 97 -2.94 0.14 3.03
N ASN A 98 -4.21 0.09 3.45
CA ASN A 98 -5.09 1.26 3.49
C ASN A 98 -4.56 2.36 4.42
N ARG A 99 -4.01 2.01 5.58
CA ARG A 99 -3.32 2.99 6.44
C ARG A 99 -2.18 3.67 5.69
N THR A 100 -1.35 2.89 5.00
CA THR A 100 -0.17 3.40 4.27
C THR A 100 -0.58 4.33 3.14
N ILE A 101 -1.64 3.99 2.40
CA ILE A 101 -2.18 4.83 1.33
C ILE A 101 -2.69 6.17 1.88
N ARG A 102 -3.42 6.14 3.00
CA ARG A 102 -3.98 7.36 3.63
C ARG A 102 -2.94 8.27 4.28
N ALA A 103 -1.74 7.76 4.54
CA ALA A 103 -0.64 8.51 5.14
C ALA A 103 0.28 9.18 4.09
N ARG A 104 0.08 8.89 2.80
CA ARG A 104 0.71 9.57 1.67
C ARG A 104 -0.07 10.83 1.30
#